data_AF-A0AAD7VY40-F1
#
_entry.id   AF-A0AAD7VY40-F1
#
_cell.length_a   1.000
_cell.length_b   1.000
_cell.length_c   1.000
_cell.angle_alpha   90.00
_cell.angle_beta   90.00
_cell.angle_gamma   90.00
#
_symmetry.space_group_name_H-M   'P 1'
#
loop_
_entity.id
_entity.type
_entity.pdbx_description
1 polymer ?
#
loop_
_entity_poly.entity_id
_entity_poly.type
_entity_poly.pdbx_seq_one_letter_code
_entity_poly.pdbx_strand_id
1 'polypeptide(L)'
;MIKALQLNKWANLGCFGHRLHNAIERSVQNASGPQGCAVSRATGVCKKVVSMFSYSWKKQKALMRAQNEQSLPLHKLITESPTRWGSRLQMMERVLEQEKAITQALAADKKTRHLVPTWQDIQVLESVTAALKPLQDFTDALSGEAYVSVSYLKPVIHLLNAEVLNPNEGDTELTQEIKVKVLD
;
A
#
# COMPACT_ATOMS: atom_id res chain seq x y z
N MET A 1 -18.99 20.33 -3.91
CA MET A 1 -20.15 19.41 -3.91
C MET A 1 -20.94 19.46 -2.60
N ILE A 2 -20.31 19.27 -1.42
CA ILE A 2 -20.99 19.26 -0.10
C ILE A 2 -21.83 20.53 0.16
N LYS A 3 -21.29 21.71 -0.15
CA LYS A 3 -21.99 23.00 0.05
C LYS A 3 -23.25 23.14 -0.83
N ALA A 4 -23.22 22.60 -2.05
CA ALA A 4 -24.38 22.62 -2.95
C ALA A 4 -25.48 21.66 -2.47
N LEU A 5 -25.11 20.48 -1.96
CA LEU A 5 -26.06 19.53 -1.35
C LEU A 5 -26.76 20.13 -0.12
N GLN A 6 -26.00 20.85 0.72
CA GLN A 6 -26.54 21.55 1.89
C GLN A 6 -27.51 22.68 1.50
N LEU A 7 -27.14 23.50 0.52
CA LEU A 7 -28.00 24.60 0.03
C LEU A 7 -29.31 24.07 -0.57
N ASN A 8 -29.26 22.92 -1.25
CA ASN A 8 -30.43 22.31 -1.89
C ASN A 8 -31.20 21.33 -0.99
N LYS A 9 -30.76 21.12 0.26
CA LYS A 9 -31.33 20.13 1.20
C LYS A 9 -31.40 18.70 0.63
N TRP A 10 -30.43 18.31 -0.20
CA TRP A 10 -30.35 16.97 -0.76
C TRP A 10 -29.61 16.02 0.18
N ALA A 11 -30.00 14.74 0.16
CA ALA A 11 -29.32 13.70 0.92
C ALA A 11 -27.86 13.58 0.46
N ASN A 12 -26.93 13.68 1.41
CA ASN A 12 -25.50 13.52 1.15
C ASN A 12 -25.08 12.08 1.43
N LEU A 13 -24.83 11.30 0.37
CA LEU A 13 -24.24 9.97 0.47
C LEU A 13 -22.72 10.11 0.41
N GLY A 14 -22.04 9.81 1.52
CA GLY A 14 -20.57 9.81 1.56
C GLY A 14 -19.99 8.75 0.63
N CYS A 15 -18.92 9.11 -0.10
CA CYS A 15 -18.23 8.16 -0.97
C CYS A 15 -17.57 7.03 -0.14
N PHE A 16 -17.96 5.78 -0.39
CA PHE A 16 -17.40 4.61 0.30
C PHE A 16 -15.88 4.55 0.15
N GLY A 17 -15.36 4.70 -1.07
CA GLY A 17 -13.91 4.69 -1.31
C GLY A 17 -13.16 5.77 -0.53
N HIS A 18 -13.75 6.96 -0.38
CA HIS A 18 -13.15 8.01 0.45
C HIS A 18 -13.19 7.66 1.95
N ARG A 19 -14.28 7.04 2.43
CA ARG A 19 -14.37 6.59 3.83
C ARG A 19 -13.38 5.47 4.14
N LEU A 20 -13.27 4.49 3.25
CA LEU A 20 -12.32 3.39 3.36
C LEU A 20 -10.87 3.90 3.30
N HIS A 21 -10.58 4.84 2.39
CA HIS A 21 -9.28 5.52 2.35
C HIS A 21 -8.91 6.13 3.70
N ASN A 22 -9.82 6.89 4.31
CA ASN A 22 -9.59 7.52 5.61
C ASN A 22 -9.38 6.50 6.73
N ALA A 23 -10.12 5.37 6.72
CA ALA A 23 -9.95 4.28 7.69
C ALA A 23 -8.57 3.61 7.56
N ILE A 24 -8.12 3.35 6.34
CA ILE A 24 -6.80 2.79 6.05
C ILE A 24 -5.69 3.77 6.45
N GLU A 25 -5.84 5.06 6.15
CA GLU A 25 -4.85 6.04 6.59
C GLU A 25 -4.71 6.10 8.10
N ARG A 26 -5.83 6.03 8.84
CA ARG A 26 -5.81 6.05 10.31
C ARG A 26 -5.15 4.81 10.89
N SER A 27 -5.49 3.63 10.38
CA SER A 27 -4.95 2.36 10.86
C SER A 27 -3.46 2.16 10.56
N VAL A 28 -2.96 2.70 9.44
CA VAL A 28 -1.58 2.44 8.98
C VAL A 28 -0.63 3.62 9.24
N GLN A 29 -1.10 4.87 9.13
CA GLN A 29 -0.24 6.07 9.23
C GLN A 29 -0.28 6.71 10.62
N ASN A 30 -1.44 6.65 11.29
CA ASN A 30 -1.64 7.24 12.61
C ASN A 30 -1.62 6.18 13.72
N ALA A 31 -1.22 4.94 13.41
CA ALA A 31 -0.98 3.92 14.42
C ALA A 31 0.08 4.44 15.40
N SER A 32 -0.36 4.69 16.63
CA SER A 32 0.54 5.02 17.74
C SER A 32 1.14 3.72 18.28
N GLY A 33 2.43 3.74 18.63
CA GLY A 33 3.13 2.60 19.23
C GLY A 33 4.25 1.99 18.35
N PRO A 34 4.87 0.89 18.81
CA PRO A 34 6.04 0.28 18.16
C PRO A 34 5.77 -0.16 16.71
N GLN A 35 4.57 -0.69 16.46
CA GLN A 35 4.12 -1.19 15.16
C GLN A 35 3.97 -0.05 14.13
N GLY A 36 3.35 1.07 14.51
CA GLY A 36 3.21 2.24 13.64
C GLY A 36 4.55 2.90 13.31
N CYS A 37 5.48 2.92 14.27
CA CYS A 37 6.86 3.35 14.02
C CYS A 37 7.56 2.45 13.00
N ALA A 38 7.37 1.13 13.07
CA ALA A 38 7.94 0.18 12.13
C ALA A 38 7.37 0.37 10.70
N VAL A 39 6.05 0.53 10.57
CA VAL A 39 5.39 0.80 9.28
C VAL A 39 5.85 2.12 8.67
N SER A 40 5.92 3.19 9.45
CA SER A 40 6.41 4.50 9.01
C SER A 40 7.87 4.43 8.54
N ARG A 41 8.72 3.71 9.29
CA ARG A 41 10.13 3.49 8.94
C ARG A 41 10.26 2.72 7.61
N ALA A 42 9.58 1.58 7.47
CA ALA A 42 9.63 0.75 6.27
C ALA A 42 9.11 1.51 5.04
N THR A 43 7.99 2.23 5.19
CA THR A 43 7.45 3.11 4.14
C THR A 43 8.44 4.20 3.75
N GLY A 44 9.13 4.80 4.72
CA GLY A 44 10.17 5.80 4.50
C GLY A 44 11.37 5.25 3.72
N VAL A 45 11.77 4.00 3.98
CA VAL A 45 12.82 3.31 3.21
C VAL A 45 12.37 3.11 1.77
N CYS A 46 11.16 2.59 1.53
CA CYS A 46 10.61 2.44 0.17
C CYS A 46 10.64 3.76 -0.61
N LYS A 47 10.18 4.86 0.00
CA LYS A 47 10.19 6.19 -0.64
C LYS A 47 11.60 6.63 -1.05
N LYS A 48 12.59 6.43 -0.18
CA LYS A 48 13.99 6.78 -0.47
C LYS A 48 14.57 5.91 -1.59
N VAL A 49 14.31 4.61 -1.55
CA VAL A 49 14.73 3.66 -2.60
C VAL A 49 14.14 4.07 -3.94
N VAL A 50 12.82 4.22 -4.03
CA VAL A 50 12.12 4.59 -5.27
C VAL A 50 12.64 5.92 -5.81
N SER A 51 12.73 6.95 -4.96
CA SER A 51 13.25 8.27 -5.32
C SER A 51 14.64 8.17 -5.96
N MET A 52 15.54 7.39 -5.36
CA MET A 52 16.91 7.22 -5.86
C MET A 52 16.99 6.64 -7.27
N PHE A 53 16.10 5.71 -7.61
CA PHE A 53 16.02 5.16 -8.96
C PHE A 53 15.27 6.09 -9.92
N SER A 54 14.23 6.80 -9.45
CA SER A 54 13.44 7.71 -10.30
C SER A 54 14.26 8.86 -10.88
N TYR A 55 15.22 9.41 -10.13
CA TYR A 55 16.00 10.57 -10.56
C TYR A 55 17.32 10.25 -11.28
N SER A 56 17.68 8.98 -11.46
CA SER A 56 18.98 8.60 -12.05
C SER A 56 18.87 7.52 -13.11
N TRP A 57 19.01 7.92 -14.38
CA TRP A 57 19.10 6.99 -15.52
C TRP A 57 20.14 5.89 -15.29
N LYS A 58 21.32 6.22 -14.73
CA LYS A 58 22.38 5.24 -14.45
C LYS A 58 21.90 4.17 -13.47
N LYS A 59 21.16 4.56 -12.43
CA LYS A 59 20.59 3.63 -11.44
C LYS A 59 19.44 2.83 -12.02
N GLN A 60 18.59 3.41 -12.86
CA GLN A 60 17.56 2.66 -13.58
C GLN A 60 18.17 1.57 -14.46
N LYS A 61 19.25 1.88 -15.17
CA LYS A 61 19.99 0.89 -15.97
C LYS A 61 20.63 -0.20 -15.10
N ALA A 62 21.15 0.16 -13.93
CA ALA A 62 21.66 -0.81 -12.96
C ALA A 62 20.56 -1.74 -12.43
N LEU A 63 19.39 -1.19 -12.10
CA LEU A 63 18.22 -1.96 -11.69
C LEU A 63 17.79 -2.92 -12.79
N MET A 64 17.69 -2.46 -14.04
CA MET A 64 17.33 -3.31 -15.19
C MET A 64 18.30 -4.47 -15.42
N ARG A 65 19.61 -4.24 -15.21
CA ARG A 65 20.61 -5.31 -15.27
C ARG A 65 20.40 -6.32 -14.15
N ALA A 66 20.23 -5.85 -12.92
CA ALA A 66 19.98 -6.71 -11.77
C ALA A 66 18.67 -7.50 -11.93
N GLN A 67 17.62 -6.90 -12.51
CA GLN A 67 16.38 -7.59 -12.84
C GLN A 67 16.60 -8.75 -13.82
N ASN A 68 17.37 -8.51 -14.89
CA ASN A 68 17.68 -9.54 -15.87
C ASN A 68 18.52 -10.68 -15.26
N GLU A 69 19.49 -10.37 -14.42
CA GLU A 69 20.33 -11.36 -13.72
C GLU A 69 19.54 -12.19 -12.70
N GLN A 70 18.56 -11.58 -12.03
CA GLN A 70 17.67 -12.24 -11.08
C GLN A 70 16.44 -12.89 -11.73
N SER A 71 16.33 -12.85 -13.06
CA SER A 71 15.16 -13.34 -13.82
C SER A 71 13.83 -12.72 -13.35
N LEU A 72 13.86 -11.45 -12.94
CA LEU A 72 12.69 -10.69 -12.50
C LEU A 72 12.08 -9.89 -13.67
N PRO A 73 10.78 -9.59 -13.61
CA PRO A 73 10.15 -8.69 -14.58
C PRO A 73 10.85 -7.32 -14.63
N LEU A 74 11.01 -6.77 -15.83
CA LEU A 74 11.67 -5.47 -16.08
C LEU A 74 10.75 -4.29 -15.76
N HIS A 75 10.26 -4.22 -14.53
CA HIS A 75 9.34 -3.17 -14.08
C HIS A 75 10.09 -1.97 -13.51
N LYS A 76 9.59 -0.76 -13.79
CA LYS A 76 10.03 0.45 -13.10
C LYS A 76 9.42 0.49 -11.69
N LEU A 77 10.16 1.09 -10.75
CA LEU A 77 9.64 1.37 -9.43
C LEU A 77 8.52 2.41 -9.48
N ILE A 78 7.53 2.27 -8.61
CA ILE A 78 6.34 3.12 -8.57
C ILE A 78 6.49 4.14 -7.44
N THR A 79 6.33 5.42 -7.75
CA THR A 79 6.30 6.49 -6.75
C THR A 79 4.89 6.63 -6.19
N GLU A 80 4.76 6.65 -4.86
CA GLU A 80 3.49 6.94 -4.18
C GLU A 80 2.96 8.34 -4.54
N SER A 81 1.66 8.42 -4.79
CA SER A 81 0.91 9.67 -4.82
C SER A 81 0.18 9.87 -3.48
N PRO A 82 0.40 10.98 -2.76
CA PRO A 82 -0.19 11.21 -1.43
C PRO A 82 -1.73 11.27 -1.45
N THR A 83 -2.34 11.41 -2.62
CA THR A 83 -3.80 11.53 -2.76
C THR A 83 -4.55 10.20 -2.82
N ARG A 84 -3.85 9.06 -2.92
CA ARG A 84 -4.48 7.73 -3.05
C ARG A 84 -3.68 6.67 -2.30
N TRP A 85 -4.27 6.08 -1.27
CA TRP A 85 -3.63 5.02 -0.48
C TRP A 85 -3.21 3.81 -1.34
N GLY A 86 -3.96 3.48 -2.39
CA GLY A 86 -3.62 2.39 -3.31
C GLY A 86 -2.27 2.58 -4.01
N SER A 87 -1.83 3.82 -4.24
CA SER A 87 -0.50 4.07 -4.84
C SER A 87 0.65 3.74 -3.88
N ARG A 88 0.43 3.87 -2.56
CA ARG A 88 1.39 3.44 -1.54
C ARG A 88 1.51 1.92 -1.53
N LEU A 89 0.37 1.23 -1.55
CA LEU A 89 0.34 -0.22 -1.62
C LEU A 89 1.04 -0.74 -2.89
N GLN A 90 0.74 -0.16 -4.05
CA GLN A 90 1.42 -0.47 -5.32
C GLN A 90 2.94 -0.23 -5.26
N MET A 91 3.38 0.83 -4.59
CA MET A 91 4.80 1.08 -4.35
C MET A 91 5.43 -0.03 -3.50
N MET A 92 4.78 -0.43 -2.41
CA MET A 92 5.25 -1.49 -1.52
C MET A 92 5.33 -2.83 -2.25
N GLU A 93 4.26 -3.20 -2.96
CA GLU A 93 4.22 -4.42 -3.79
C GLU A 93 5.34 -4.43 -4.84
N ARG A 94 5.57 -3.30 -5.53
CA ARG A 94 6.63 -3.20 -6.52
C ARG A 94 8.02 -3.32 -5.89
N VAL A 95 8.23 -2.77 -4.68
CA VAL A 95 9.50 -2.91 -3.96
C VAL A 95 9.72 -4.35 -3.52
N LEU A 96 8.69 -5.04 -3.03
CA LEU A 96 8.76 -6.45 -2.65
C LEU A 96 9.05 -7.35 -3.87
N GLU A 97 8.35 -7.15 -4.99
CA GLU A 97 8.60 -7.87 -6.25
C GLU A 97 10.06 -7.72 -6.72
N GLN A 98 10.63 -6.54 -6.51
CA GLN A 98 11.94 -6.15 -7.02
C GLN A 98 13.05 -6.20 -5.96
N GLU A 99 12.79 -6.78 -4.78
CA GLU A 99 13.67 -6.75 -3.62
C GLU A 99 15.10 -7.20 -3.94
N LYS A 100 15.24 -8.35 -4.62
CA LYS A 100 16.54 -8.93 -4.97
C LYS A 100 17.33 -8.01 -5.91
N ALA A 101 16.67 -7.47 -6.93
CA ALA A 101 17.28 -6.56 -7.89
C ALA A 101 17.66 -5.21 -7.23
N ILE A 102 16.80 -4.68 -6.35
CA ILE A 102 17.06 -3.47 -5.57
C ILE A 102 18.27 -3.68 -4.67
N THR A 103 18.30 -4.78 -3.92
CA THR A 103 19.39 -5.13 -2.99
C THR A 103 20.72 -5.23 -3.74
N GLN A 104 20.74 -5.94 -4.86
CA GLN A 104 21.92 -6.06 -5.70
C GLN A 104 22.38 -4.70 -6.26
N ALA A 105 21.46 -3.90 -6.79
CA ALA A 105 21.78 -2.60 -7.37
C ALA A 105 22.28 -1.59 -6.33
N LEU A 106 21.74 -1.61 -5.11
CA LEU A 106 22.14 -0.71 -4.02
C LEU A 106 23.40 -1.17 -3.29
N ALA A 107 23.64 -2.48 -3.19
CA ALA A 107 24.83 -3.04 -2.53
C ALA A 107 26.12 -2.75 -3.30
N ALA A 108 26.03 -2.55 -4.62
CA ALA A 108 27.16 -2.22 -5.48
C ALA A 108 27.77 -0.83 -5.20
N ASP A 109 27.00 0.11 -4.62
CA ASP A 109 27.46 1.46 -4.30
C ASP A 109 27.49 1.69 -2.77
N LYS A 110 28.69 1.97 -2.24
CA LYS A 110 28.92 2.24 -0.82
C LYS A 110 28.03 3.37 -0.29
N LYS A 111 27.69 4.36 -1.12
CA LYS A 111 26.84 5.49 -0.73
C LYS A 111 25.38 5.09 -0.60
N THR A 112 24.93 4.03 -1.27
CA THR A 112 23.51 3.62 -1.29
C THR A 112 23.23 2.35 -0.52
N ARG A 113 24.27 1.63 -0.09
CA ARG A 113 24.15 0.39 0.69
C ARG A 113 23.32 0.52 1.96
N HIS A 114 23.32 1.69 2.61
CA HIS A 114 22.52 1.95 3.80
C HIS A 114 21.01 2.07 3.54
N LEU A 115 20.59 2.12 2.27
CA LEU A 115 19.18 2.18 1.86
C LEU A 115 18.62 0.80 1.48
N VAL A 116 19.44 -0.26 1.53
CA VAL A 116 18.95 -1.62 1.34
C VAL A 116 17.92 -1.91 2.43
N PRO A 117 16.67 -2.29 2.08
CA PRO A 117 15.68 -2.67 3.06
C PRO A 117 16.20 -3.80 3.95
N THR A 118 16.01 -3.68 5.25
CA THR A 118 16.36 -4.77 6.18
C THR A 118 15.31 -5.87 6.12
N TRP A 119 15.64 -7.08 6.57
CA TRP A 119 14.65 -8.16 6.66
C TRP A 119 13.42 -7.75 7.49
N GLN A 120 13.60 -6.96 8.55
CA GLN A 120 12.50 -6.40 9.33
C GLN A 120 11.64 -5.41 8.52
N ASP A 121 12.24 -4.62 7.62
CA ASP A 121 11.47 -3.79 6.69
C ASP A 121 10.63 -4.65 5.76
N ILE A 122 11.21 -5.71 5.19
CA ILE A 122 10.53 -6.62 4.27
C ILE A 122 9.33 -7.28 4.97
N GLN A 123 9.50 -7.83 6.17
CA GLN A 123 8.39 -8.43 6.92
C GLN A 123 7.24 -7.46 7.21
N VAL A 124 7.58 -6.22 7.55
CA VAL A 124 6.58 -5.17 7.79
C VAL A 124 5.82 -4.85 6.51
N LEU A 125 6.54 -4.71 5.39
CA LEU A 125 5.93 -4.45 4.08
C LEU A 125 5.03 -5.61 3.65
N GLU A 126 5.47 -6.86 3.80
CA GLU A 126 4.67 -8.05 3.51
C GLU A 126 3.38 -8.09 4.34
N SER A 127 3.50 -7.81 5.65
CA SER A 127 2.34 -7.80 6.57
C SER A 127 1.33 -6.72 6.22
N VAL A 128 1.80 -5.51 5.88
CA VAL A 128 0.95 -4.39 5.46
C VAL A 128 0.29 -4.70 4.11
N THR A 129 1.06 -5.21 3.14
CA THR A 129 0.53 -5.57 1.82
C THR A 129 -0.52 -6.68 1.94
N ALA A 130 -0.30 -7.70 2.77
CA ALA A 130 -1.26 -8.77 3.00
C ALA A 130 -2.58 -8.25 3.58
N ALA A 131 -2.52 -7.33 4.54
CA ALA A 131 -3.72 -6.72 5.15
C ALA A 131 -4.51 -5.85 4.16
N LEU A 132 -3.81 -5.08 3.33
CA LEU A 132 -4.42 -4.02 2.53
C LEU A 132 -4.78 -4.43 1.10
N LYS A 133 -4.13 -5.45 0.54
CA LYS A 133 -4.35 -5.89 -0.85
C LYS A 133 -5.81 -6.26 -1.13
N PRO A 134 -6.50 -7.05 -0.31
CA PRO A 134 -7.91 -7.33 -0.54
C PRO A 134 -8.76 -6.05 -0.60
N LEU A 135 -8.48 -5.08 0.28
CA LEU A 135 -9.21 -3.80 0.33
C LEU A 135 -9.02 -2.98 -0.95
N GLN A 136 -7.87 -3.11 -1.62
CA GLN A 136 -7.60 -2.42 -2.87
C GLN A 136 -8.43 -3.02 -3.98
N ASP A 137 -8.44 -4.35 -4.10
CA ASP A 137 -9.23 -5.08 -5.09
C ASP A 137 -10.72 -4.73 -4.96
N PHE A 138 -11.25 -4.65 -3.73
CA PHE A 138 -12.62 -4.20 -3.49
C PHE A 138 -12.87 -2.74 -3.88
N THR A 139 -11.92 -1.84 -3.58
CA THR A 139 -12.06 -0.42 -3.92
C THR A 139 -12.09 -0.22 -5.42
N ASP A 140 -11.21 -0.91 -6.15
CA ASP A 140 -11.14 -0.87 -7.61
C ASP A 140 -12.42 -1.47 -8.22
N ALA A 141 -12.92 -2.58 -7.67
CA ALA A 141 -14.20 -3.17 -8.06
C ALA A 141 -15.43 -2.33 -7.70
N LEU A 142 -15.36 -1.38 -6.78
CA LEU A 142 -16.48 -0.47 -6.46
C LEU A 142 -16.37 0.89 -7.15
N SER A 143 -15.24 1.18 -7.77
CA SER A 143 -14.95 2.44 -8.45
C SER A 143 -15.33 2.41 -9.94
N GLY A 144 -15.90 1.31 -10.43
CA GLY A 144 -16.42 1.20 -11.80
C GLY A 144 -17.68 2.05 -12.02
N GLU A 145 -17.68 2.84 -13.10
CA GLU A 145 -18.84 3.64 -13.54
C GLU A 145 -19.77 2.84 -14.48
N ALA A 146 -19.30 1.71 -14.99
CA ALA A 146 -20.00 0.89 -15.99
C ALA A 146 -21.09 -0.04 -15.41
N TYR A 147 -21.24 -0.09 -14.08
CA TYR A 147 -22.20 -0.97 -13.40
C TYR A 147 -22.72 -0.34 -12.10
N VAL A 148 -23.88 -0.79 -11.64
CA VAL A 148 -24.51 -0.30 -10.40
C VAL A 148 -23.70 -0.81 -9.20
N SER A 149 -22.95 0.05 -8.54
CA SER A 149 -22.10 -0.32 -7.41
C SER A 149 -22.80 -0.25 -6.05
N VAL A 150 -23.86 0.58 -5.92
CA VAL A 150 -24.53 0.85 -4.62
C VAL A 150 -25.24 -0.38 -4.05
N SER A 151 -25.82 -1.24 -4.89
CA SER A 151 -26.48 -2.49 -4.46
C SER A 151 -25.51 -3.49 -3.82
N TYR A 152 -24.23 -3.47 -4.23
CA TYR A 152 -23.19 -4.35 -3.70
C TYR A 152 -22.63 -3.88 -2.36
N LEU A 153 -22.93 -2.65 -1.93
CA LEU A 153 -22.28 -2.07 -0.76
C LEU A 153 -22.54 -2.88 0.52
N LYS A 154 -23.78 -3.30 0.76
CA LYS A 154 -24.14 -4.11 1.94
C LYS A 154 -23.45 -5.48 1.96
N PRO A 155 -23.52 -6.30 0.90
CA PRO A 155 -22.80 -7.58 0.87
C PRO A 155 -21.28 -7.40 0.90
N VAL A 156 -20.72 -6.36 0.27
CA VAL A 156 -19.27 -6.09 0.34
C VAL A 156 -18.83 -5.72 1.74
N ILE A 157 -19.56 -4.86 2.45
CA ILE A 157 -19.23 -4.53 3.85
C ILE A 157 -19.31 -5.80 4.74
N HIS A 158 -20.31 -6.65 4.51
CA HIS A 158 -20.41 -7.91 5.25
C HIS A 158 -19.21 -8.82 4.99
N LEU A 159 -18.83 -9.00 3.72
CA LEU A 159 -17.67 -9.79 3.32
C LEU A 159 -16.36 -9.22 3.90
N LEU A 160 -16.20 -7.89 3.86
CA LEU A 160 -15.06 -7.21 4.44
C LEU A 160 -14.92 -7.51 5.93
N ASN A 161 -16.01 -7.42 6.68
CA ASN A 161 -15.99 -7.64 8.12
C ASN A 161 -15.84 -9.11 8.51
N ALA A 162 -16.48 -10.02 7.76
CA ALA A 162 -16.58 -11.43 8.12
C ALA A 162 -15.37 -12.27 7.67
N GLU A 163 -14.78 -11.94 6.51
CA GLU A 163 -13.74 -12.77 5.89
C GLU A 163 -12.41 -12.04 5.71
N VAL A 164 -12.44 -10.77 5.28
CA VAL A 164 -11.23 -10.06 4.85
C VAL A 164 -10.48 -9.42 6.02
N LEU A 165 -11.21 -8.72 6.88
CA LEU A 165 -10.71 -8.02 8.06
C LEU A 165 -10.85 -8.85 9.34
N ASN A 166 -11.35 -10.09 9.23
CA ASN A 166 -11.33 -11.01 10.34
C ASN A 166 -9.89 -11.57 10.49
N PRO A 167 -9.30 -11.52 11.69
CA PRO A 167 -7.97 -12.09 11.95
C PRO A 167 -7.95 -13.60 11.68
N ASN A 168 -7.01 -14.05 10.86
CA ASN A 168 -6.79 -15.47 10.56
C ASN A 168 -5.57 -16.00 11.32
N GLU A 169 -5.52 -17.32 11.56
CA GLU A 169 -4.40 -17.98 12.25
C GLU A 169 -3.05 -17.83 11.51
N GLY A 170 -3.07 -17.56 10.20
CA GLY A 170 -1.88 -17.33 9.39
C GLY A 170 -1.42 -15.87 9.31
N ASP A 171 -2.15 -14.93 9.91
CA ASP A 171 -1.79 -13.51 9.89
C ASP A 171 -0.67 -13.21 10.90
N THR A 172 0.24 -12.32 10.54
CA THR A 172 1.20 -11.77 11.51
C THR A 172 0.48 -10.89 12.54
N GLU A 173 1.07 -10.69 13.72
CA GLU A 173 0.51 -9.79 14.74
C GLU A 173 0.21 -8.38 14.17
N LEU A 174 1.09 -7.89 13.29
CA LEU A 174 0.90 -6.62 12.59
C LEU A 174 -0.29 -6.66 11.63
N THR A 175 -0.45 -7.74 10.85
CA THR A 175 -1.58 -7.90 9.93
C THR A 175 -2.91 -7.95 10.70
N GLN A 176 -2.96 -8.69 11.81
CA GLN A 176 -4.16 -8.76 12.67
C GLN A 176 -4.51 -7.40 13.26
N GLU A 177 -3.52 -6.67 13.78
CA GLU A 177 -3.72 -5.33 14.34
C GLU A 177 -4.23 -4.33 13.29
N ILE A 178 -3.67 -4.36 12.08
CA ILE A 178 -4.14 -3.50 10.97
C ILE A 178 -5.60 -3.84 10.63
N LYS A 179 -5.93 -5.12 10.51
CA LYS A 179 -7.29 -5.58 10.19
C LYS A 179 -8.32 -5.09 11.22
N VAL A 180 -8.02 -5.24 12.51
CA VAL A 180 -8.88 -4.74 13.60
C VAL A 180 -9.02 -3.22 13.55
N LYS A 181 -7.91 -2.48 13.40
CA LYS A 181 -7.93 -1.01 13.35
C LYS A 181 -8.63 -0.42 12.13
N VAL A 182 -8.78 -1.17 11.05
CA VAL A 182 -9.56 -0.72 9.88
C VAL A 182 -11.07 -0.78 10.17
N LEU A 183 -11.50 -1.65 11.09
CA LEU A 183 -12.90 -1.80 11.50
C LEU A 183 -13.35 -0.79 12.56
N ASP A 184 -12.42 -0.27 13.37
CA ASP A 184 -12.66 0.75 14.41
C ASP A 184 -12.96 2.16 13.84
#